data_AF-A0A2V5LML2-F1
#
_entry.id   AF-A0A2V5LML2-F1
#
_cell.length_a   1.000
_cell.length_b   1.000
_cell.length_c   1.000
_cell.angle_alpha   90.00
_cell.angle_beta   90.00
_cell.angle_gamma   90.00
#
_symmetry.space_group_name_H-M   'P 1'
#
loop_
_entity.id
_entity.type
_entity.pdbx_description
1 polymer ?
#
loop_
_entity_poly.entity_id
_entity_poly.type
_entity_poly.pdbx_seq_one_letter_code
_entity_poly.pdbx_strand_id
1 'polypeptide(L)'
;MLEEVLEGEPYNRQANLLLKEAAVAAGWSEIGVFALKTLLEENPRDAKVLNELGRLYHDLGDHESEVEIYNQLTAINPFDAQSLRLGKDASARASMKRGGWTQAESYRDLIKDKDEAISLEQQSRIRLTGEALDRQIAETYARHQAEPENLDFARRLGALSEQKEDLESAIRWYQYSADLAKGADTGLLRKISDLKIKCLEREIAAHEEFLSTYSARDEGYAEKSEQLRAAKVSRAEILIADAQERVARNPTDLQLRFELGDNLFNAGRFREAVPELQRARQNPHARLKAMNVLGCCYGKLGMLDLAMKQLEEASRELVSMDEMKKEIVYNLALIYERMSDVEKALACMKQIYEVDYGYRDVAQRVESSYGRNFSGS
;
A
#
# COMPACT_ATOMS: atom_id res chain seq x y z
N MET A 1 35.77 3.21 53.70
CA MET A 1 35.16 1.90 53.37
C MET A 1 34.69 1.80 51.92
N LEU A 2 33.76 2.61 51.40
CA LEU A 2 33.37 2.49 49.98
C LEU A 2 34.48 2.92 49.00
N GLU A 3 35.14 4.04 49.30
CA GLU A 3 36.25 4.59 48.51
C GLU A 3 37.46 3.64 48.51
N GLU A 4 37.83 3.09 49.67
CA GLU A 4 38.91 2.09 49.80
C GLU A 4 38.66 0.82 48.96
N VAL A 5 37.40 0.39 48.82
CA VAL A 5 37.02 -0.75 47.96
C VAL A 5 37.16 -0.38 46.49
N LEU A 6 36.74 0.82 46.08
CA LEU A 6 36.85 1.28 44.69
C LEU A 6 38.29 1.65 44.30
N GLU A 7 39.15 2.02 45.25
CA GLU A 7 40.59 2.20 45.02
C GLU A 7 41.29 0.88 44.68
N GLY A 8 40.89 -0.22 45.32
CA GLY A 8 41.43 -1.56 45.04
C GLY A 8 40.75 -2.28 43.87
N GLU A 9 39.43 -2.10 43.72
CA GLU A 9 38.59 -2.74 42.70
C GLU A 9 37.67 -1.71 42.02
N PRO A 10 38.20 -0.92 41.06
CA PRO A 10 37.45 0.18 40.44
C PRO A 10 36.15 -0.25 39.73
N TYR A 11 36.11 -1.47 39.22
CA TYR A 11 34.97 -2.02 38.49
C TYR A 11 34.02 -2.86 39.36
N ASN A 12 34.20 -2.87 40.69
CA ASN A 12 33.34 -3.64 41.58
C ASN A 12 31.87 -3.20 41.44
N ARG A 13 31.02 -4.10 40.93
CA ARG A 13 29.61 -3.80 40.61
C ARG A 13 28.82 -3.31 41.82
N GLN A 14 28.95 -4.00 42.95
CA GLN A 14 28.17 -3.70 44.14
C GLN A 14 28.60 -2.36 44.73
N ALA A 15 29.90 -2.06 44.73
CA ALA A 15 30.43 -0.79 45.20
C ALA A 15 29.99 0.38 44.30
N ASN A 16 30.05 0.24 42.97
CA ASN A 16 29.61 1.29 42.04
C ASN A 16 28.09 1.52 42.06
N LEU A 17 27.27 0.48 42.22
CA LEU A 17 25.82 0.66 42.37
C LEU A 17 25.47 1.37 43.69
N LEU A 18 26.14 1.01 44.79
CA LEU A 18 25.98 1.70 46.06
C LEU A 18 26.44 3.16 45.98
N LEU A 19 27.56 3.42 45.31
CA LEU A 19 28.06 4.77 45.05
C LEU A 19 27.03 5.59 44.26
N LYS A 20 26.46 5.01 43.21
CA LYS A 20 25.39 5.67 42.43
C LYS A 20 24.19 6.00 43.30
N GLU A 21 23.69 5.07 44.10
CA GLU A 21 22.52 5.28 44.94
C GLU A 21 22.77 6.37 46.00
N ALA A 22 23.91 6.31 46.69
CA ALA A 22 24.30 7.31 47.67
C ALA A 22 24.49 8.70 47.04
N ALA A 23 25.14 8.77 45.87
CA ALA A 23 25.38 10.01 45.15
C ALA A 23 24.07 10.65 44.67
N VAL A 24 23.17 9.88 44.07
CA VAL A 24 21.86 10.39 43.63
C VAL A 24 21.02 10.84 44.83
N ALA A 25 21.02 10.09 45.94
CA ALA A 25 20.32 10.47 47.16
C ALA A 25 20.86 11.77 47.80
N ALA A 26 22.17 12.02 47.66
CA ALA A 26 22.81 13.25 48.12
C ALA A 26 22.62 14.44 47.15
N GLY A 27 22.06 14.22 45.94
CA GLY A 27 21.92 15.24 44.89
C GLY A 27 23.13 15.38 43.95
N TRP A 28 24.10 14.47 44.01
CA TRP A 28 25.33 14.47 43.23
C TRP A 28 25.21 13.51 42.03
N SER A 29 24.19 13.73 41.20
CA SER A 29 23.80 12.81 40.12
C SER A 29 24.91 12.55 39.08
N GLU A 30 25.85 13.49 38.90
CA GLU A 30 27.03 13.31 38.03
C GLU A 30 27.97 12.20 38.53
N ILE A 31 28.11 12.05 39.85
CA ILE A 31 28.88 10.94 40.45
C ILE A 31 28.15 9.61 40.23
N GLY A 32 26.82 9.62 40.24
CA GLY A 32 26.03 8.45 39.85
C GLY A 32 26.23 8.03 38.39
N VAL A 33 26.32 9.01 37.48
CA VAL A 33 26.66 8.77 36.06
C VAL A 33 28.08 8.20 35.95
N PHE A 34 29.04 8.77 36.67
CA PHE A 34 30.43 8.29 36.69
C PHE A 34 30.52 6.82 37.14
N ALA A 35 29.84 6.46 38.23
CA ALA A 35 29.83 5.09 38.74
C ALA A 35 29.24 4.09 37.74
N LEU A 36 28.15 4.46 37.05
CA LEU A 36 27.54 3.61 36.02
C LEU A 36 28.41 3.52 34.75
N LYS A 37 29.06 4.61 34.34
CA LYS A 37 30.02 4.60 33.22
C LYS A 37 31.23 3.72 33.52
N THR A 38 31.75 3.76 34.75
CA THR A 38 32.86 2.92 35.20
C THR A 38 32.51 1.43 35.01
N LEU A 39 31.27 1.02 35.32
CA LEU A 39 30.82 -0.35 35.06
C LEU A 39 30.71 -0.70 33.56
N LEU A 40 30.41 0.28 32.71
CA LEU A 40 30.36 0.09 31.25
C LEU A 40 31.74 0.08 30.60
N GLU A 41 32.78 0.61 31.24
CA GLU A 41 34.16 0.46 30.77
C GLU A 41 34.60 -1.02 30.85
N GLU A 42 34.22 -1.74 31.90
CA GLU A 42 34.47 -3.18 32.03
C GLU A 42 33.54 -4.01 31.13
N ASN A 43 32.24 -3.67 31.10
CA ASN A 43 31.26 -4.36 30.27
C ASN A 43 30.38 -3.40 29.46
N PRO A 44 30.81 -3.01 28.24
CA PRO A 44 30.10 -2.02 27.41
C PRO A 44 28.72 -2.47 26.93
N ARG A 45 28.38 -3.76 27.04
CA ARG A 45 27.12 -4.34 26.57
C ARG A 45 26.20 -4.78 27.70
N ASP A 46 26.43 -4.35 28.93
CA ASP A 46 25.52 -4.63 30.05
C ASP A 46 24.21 -3.85 29.91
N ALA A 47 23.20 -4.52 29.37
CA ALA A 47 21.87 -3.94 29.15
C ALA A 47 21.18 -3.45 30.44
N LYS A 48 21.51 -4.00 31.62
CA LYS A 48 20.93 -3.52 32.88
C LYS A 48 21.55 -2.18 33.30
N VAL A 49 22.87 -2.08 33.20
CA VAL A 49 23.60 -0.84 33.53
C VAL A 49 23.27 0.27 32.52
N LEU A 50 23.17 -0.06 31.23
CA LEU A 50 22.71 0.88 30.19
C LEU A 50 21.29 1.39 30.47
N ASN A 51 20.36 0.51 30.88
CA ASN A 51 19.01 0.95 31.27
C ASN A 51 19.01 1.89 32.48
N GLU A 52 19.81 1.61 33.51
CA GLU A 52 19.91 2.49 34.67
C GLU A 52 20.55 3.84 34.31
N LEU A 53 21.57 3.83 33.46
CA LEU A 53 22.23 5.05 32.99
C LEU A 53 21.28 5.90 32.13
N GLY A 54 20.49 5.28 31.26
CA GLY A 54 19.48 5.96 30.46
C GLY A 54 18.40 6.63 31.31
N ARG A 55 17.96 5.99 32.41
CA ARG A 55 17.04 6.60 33.38
C ARG A 55 17.68 7.76 34.14
N LEU A 56 18.94 7.61 34.55
CA LEU A 56 19.63 8.69 35.25
C LEU A 56 19.81 9.93 34.36
N TYR A 57 20.12 9.74 33.07
CA TYR A 57 20.14 10.84 32.09
C TYR A 57 18.78 11.46 31.84
N HIS A 58 17.72 10.64 31.84
CA HIS A 58 16.35 11.14 31.79
C HIS A 58 16.03 12.08 32.97
N ASP A 59 16.33 11.64 34.19
CA ASP A 59 16.07 12.41 35.42
C ASP A 59 16.91 13.69 35.49
N LEU A 60 18.12 13.67 34.92
CA LEU A 60 18.99 14.84 34.76
C LEU A 60 18.53 15.81 33.67
N GLY A 61 17.59 15.41 32.80
CA GLY A 61 17.18 16.19 31.63
C GLY A 61 18.25 16.29 30.54
N ASP A 62 19.27 15.42 30.57
CA ASP A 62 20.28 15.28 29.53
C ASP A 62 19.79 14.31 28.45
N HIS A 63 18.90 14.82 27.61
CA HIS A 63 18.25 14.03 26.57
C HIS A 63 19.20 13.59 25.45
N GLU A 64 20.36 14.24 25.28
CA GLU A 64 21.32 13.85 24.24
C GLU A 64 22.03 12.56 24.65
N SER A 65 22.59 12.53 25.86
CA SER A 65 23.18 11.32 26.43
C SER A 65 22.13 10.21 26.61
N GLU A 66 20.89 10.56 26.97
CA GLU A 66 19.77 9.62 27.07
C GLU A 66 19.53 8.86 25.76
N VAL A 67 19.52 9.57 24.62
CA VAL A 67 19.33 8.98 23.28
C VAL A 67 20.46 8.03 22.91
N GLU A 68 21.71 8.41 23.18
CA GLU A 68 22.88 7.57 22.90
C GLU A 68 22.80 6.23 23.63
N ILE A 69 22.43 6.25 24.91
CA ILE A 69 22.32 5.04 25.73
C ILE A 69 21.20 4.12 25.24
N TYR A 70 20.02 4.66 24.90
CA TYR A 70 18.94 3.82 24.36
C TYR A 70 19.20 3.31 22.93
N ASN A 71 19.99 4.02 22.12
CA ASN A 71 20.47 3.52 20.83
C ASN A 71 21.43 2.33 21.02
N GLN A 72 22.35 2.41 21.98
CA GLN A 72 23.23 1.29 22.34
C GLN A 72 22.40 0.08 22.82
N LEU A 73 21.39 0.32 23.65
CA LEU A 73 20.49 -0.72 24.15
C LEU A 73 19.69 -1.41 23.03
N THR A 74 19.18 -0.63 22.06
CA THR A 74 18.46 -1.14 20.88
C THR A 74 19.39 -1.90 19.94
N ALA A 75 20.66 -1.50 19.83
CA ALA A 75 21.66 -2.23 19.06
C ALA A 75 22.02 -3.59 19.69
N ILE A 76 21.89 -3.74 21.01
CA ILE A 76 22.06 -5.02 21.71
C ILE A 76 20.82 -5.89 21.55
N ASN A 77 19.61 -5.33 21.70
CA ASN A 77 18.33 -6.05 21.61
C ASN A 77 17.34 -5.34 20.66
N PRO A 78 17.41 -5.61 19.34
CA PRO A 78 16.58 -4.91 18.35
C PRO A 78 15.07 -5.15 18.45
N PHE A 79 14.64 -6.19 19.17
CA PHE A 79 13.23 -6.58 19.33
C PHE A 79 12.65 -6.22 20.71
N ASP A 80 13.41 -5.55 21.58
CA ASP A 80 12.86 -5.11 22.86
C ASP A 80 11.98 -3.87 22.67
N ALA A 81 10.67 -4.08 22.73
CA ALA A 81 9.66 -3.05 22.58
C ALA A 81 9.80 -1.90 23.61
N GLN A 82 10.33 -2.19 24.80
CA GLN A 82 10.54 -1.18 25.83
C GLN A 82 11.69 -0.24 25.47
N SER A 83 12.85 -0.78 25.08
CA SER A 83 14.02 -0.01 24.60
C SER A 83 13.67 0.89 23.40
N LEU A 84 12.95 0.32 22.42
CA LEU A 84 12.50 1.04 21.22
C LEU A 84 11.60 2.23 21.55
N ARG A 85 10.68 2.07 22.51
CA ARG A 85 9.79 3.15 22.94
C ARG A 85 10.56 4.24 23.68
N LEU A 86 11.40 3.86 24.65
CA LEU A 86 12.19 4.80 25.44
C LEU A 86 13.15 5.62 24.58
N GLY A 87 13.80 4.99 23.59
CA GLY A 87 14.66 5.69 22.63
C GLY A 87 13.91 6.71 21.77
N LYS A 88 12.68 6.36 21.31
CA LYS A 88 11.82 7.30 20.56
C LYS A 88 11.38 8.49 21.42
N ASP A 89 10.97 8.24 22.66
CA ASP A 89 10.55 9.28 23.59
C ASP A 89 11.72 10.21 23.97
N ALA A 90 12.91 9.66 24.19
CA ALA A 90 14.13 10.42 24.44
C ALA A 90 14.51 11.29 23.24
N SER A 91 14.42 10.74 22.02
CA SER A 91 14.70 11.47 20.78
C SER A 91 13.72 12.62 20.57
N ALA A 92 12.44 12.44 20.92
CA ALA A 92 11.43 13.50 20.84
C ALA A 92 11.76 14.65 21.82
N ARG A 93 12.13 14.33 23.07
CA ARG A 93 12.53 15.32 24.09
C ARG A 93 13.81 16.06 23.72
N ALA A 94 14.83 15.35 23.25
CA ALA A 94 16.07 15.95 22.77
C ALA A 94 15.80 16.95 21.63
N SER A 95 14.91 16.59 20.70
CA SER A 95 14.53 17.46 19.58
C SER A 95 13.75 18.71 20.05
N MET A 96 12.85 18.56 21.03
CA MET A 96 12.10 19.69 21.61
C MET A 96 13.02 20.67 22.36
N LYS A 97 14.05 20.17 23.06
CA LYS A 97 15.05 21.01 23.78
C LYS A 97 16.04 21.67 22.82
N ARG A 98 16.45 20.97 21.76
CA ARG A 98 17.37 21.48 20.72
C ARG A 98 16.69 22.46 19.75
N GLY A 99 15.36 22.59 19.78
CA GLY A 99 14.59 23.65 19.11
C GLY A 99 14.84 25.08 19.62
N GLY A 100 15.71 25.25 20.64
CA GLY A 100 16.27 26.54 21.04
C GLY A 100 17.47 26.93 20.17
N TRP A 101 17.22 27.87 19.26
CA TRP A 101 18.21 28.51 18.39
C TRP A 101 19.41 29.06 19.18
N THR A 102 20.64 28.59 18.91
CA THR A 102 21.84 29.39 18.57
C THR A 102 23.15 28.58 18.67
N GLN A 103 24.00 28.80 17.66
CA GLN A 103 25.46 28.57 17.56
C GLN A 103 26.02 27.14 17.48
N ALA A 104 26.35 26.71 16.25
CA ALA A 104 27.69 26.22 15.88
C ALA A 104 27.81 26.09 14.35
N GLU A 105 28.82 26.73 13.76
CA GLU A 105 28.99 26.95 12.32
C GLU A 105 29.42 25.71 11.51
N SER A 106 29.69 24.57 12.13
CA SER A 106 30.12 23.35 11.42
C SER A 106 29.00 22.32 11.18
N TYR A 107 27.82 22.53 11.78
CA TYR A 107 26.65 21.68 11.60
C TYR A 107 25.74 22.15 10.44
N ARG A 108 26.05 23.31 9.83
CA ARG A 108 25.22 23.95 8.78
C ARG A 108 25.08 23.11 7.53
N ASP A 109 26.11 22.33 7.15
CA ASP A 109 26.06 21.55 5.91
C ASP A 109 25.29 20.24 6.09
N LEU A 110 25.35 19.61 7.26
CA LEU A 110 24.57 18.40 7.59
C LEU A 110 23.12 18.71 8.02
N ILE A 111 22.85 19.92 8.52
CA ILE A 111 21.51 20.40 8.88
C ILE A 111 20.80 21.03 7.67
N LYS A 112 21.52 21.56 6.68
CA LYS A 112 20.88 22.04 5.44
C LYS A 112 20.03 20.96 4.80
N ASP A 113 20.57 19.75 4.64
CA ASP A 113 19.84 18.62 4.05
C ASP A 113 18.66 18.15 4.91
N LYS A 114 18.79 18.15 6.24
CA LYS A 114 17.71 17.70 7.14
C LYS A 114 16.61 18.75 7.30
N ASP A 115 16.94 20.02 7.47
CA ASP A 115 15.96 21.10 7.53
C ASP A 115 15.34 21.34 6.14
N GLU A 116 16.06 21.11 5.06
CA GLU A 116 15.51 21.13 3.71
C GLU A 116 14.58 19.93 3.48
N ALA A 117 14.96 18.71 3.84
CA ALA A 117 14.07 17.55 3.77
C ALA A 117 12.80 17.71 4.64
N ILE A 118 12.94 18.23 5.86
CA ILE A 118 11.81 18.52 6.76
C ILE A 118 10.97 19.70 6.25
N SER A 119 11.60 20.76 5.73
CA SER A 119 10.90 21.89 5.11
C SER A 119 10.18 21.48 3.83
N LEU A 120 10.78 20.61 3.01
CA LEU A 120 10.16 20.02 1.83
C LEU A 120 8.99 19.13 2.25
N GLU A 121 9.11 18.32 3.30
CA GLU A 121 8.01 17.52 3.83
C GLU A 121 6.87 18.42 4.34
N GLN A 122 7.17 19.48 5.10
CA GLN A 122 6.17 20.44 5.58
C GLN A 122 5.51 21.22 4.44
N GLN A 123 6.29 21.67 3.47
CA GLN A 123 5.79 22.32 2.25
C GLN A 123 4.95 21.33 1.42
N SER A 124 5.15 20.01 1.52
CA SER A 124 4.45 19.01 0.70
C SER A 124 3.00 18.83 1.12
N ARG A 125 2.72 19.20 2.37
CA ARG A 125 1.38 19.19 2.96
C ARG A 125 0.56 20.42 2.57
N ILE A 126 1.18 21.46 2.02
CA ILE A 126 0.49 22.70 1.62
C ILE A 126 0.02 22.56 0.18
N ARG A 127 -1.31 22.67 -0.02
CA ARG A 127 -1.88 22.63 -1.36
C ARG A 127 -1.73 23.99 -2.09
N LEU A 128 -0.62 24.22 -2.79
CA LEU A 128 -0.44 25.30 -3.76
C LEU A 128 -1.32 25.20 -5.04
N THR A 129 -1.60 26.33 -5.66
CA THR A 129 -2.29 26.41 -6.97
C THR A 129 -1.78 27.60 -7.79
N GLY A 130 -2.00 27.57 -9.11
CA GLY A 130 -1.65 28.67 -10.02
C GLY A 130 -0.16 29.02 -10.00
N GLU A 131 0.16 30.31 -10.07
CA GLU A 131 1.53 30.81 -10.16
C GLU A 131 2.43 30.39 -8.99
N ALA A 132 1.87 30.19 -7.80
CA ALA A 132 2.62 29.73 -6.63
C ALA A 132 3.12 28.28 -6.82
N LEU A 133 2.30 27.43 -7.43
CA LEU A 133 2.67 26.06 -7.77
C LEU A 133 3.76 26.04 -8.86
N ASP A 134 3.58 26.83 -9.92
CA ASP A 134 4.56 26.91 -11.01
C ASP A 134 5.92 27.44 -10.53
N ARG A 135 5.91 28.46 -9.65
CA ARG A 135 7.13 28.97 -9.02
C ARG A 135 7.83 27.89 -8.20
N GLN A 136 7.09 27.14 -7.38
CA GLN A 136 7.69 26.09 -6.56
C GLN A 136 8.24 24.94 -7.40
N ILE A 137 7.59 24.58 -8.52
CA ILE A 137 8.12 23.61 -9.48
C ILE A 137 9.46 24.10 -10.04
N ALA A 138 9.52 25.36 -10.50
CA ALA A 138 10.74 25.94 -11.06
C ALA A 138 11.90 26.01 -10.04
N GLU A 139 11.61 26.43 -8.80
CA GLU A 139 12.60 26.47 -7.72
C GLU A 139 13.10 25.07 -7.36
N THR A 140 12.20 24.10 -7.20
CA THR A 140 12.56 22.70 -6.89
C THR A 140 13.37 22.09 -8.03
N TYR A 141 13.02 22.39 -9.28
CA TYR A 141 13.75 21.91 -10.46
C TYR A 141 15.18 22.48 -10.53
N ALA A 142 15.36 23.77 -10.20
CA ALA A 142 16.70 24.37 -10.12
C ALA A 142 17.57 23.69 -9.04
N ARG A 143 16.99 23.33 -7.89
CA ARG A 143 17.69 22.55 -6.85
C ARG A 143 18.03 21.14 -7.31
N HIS A 144 17.10 20.46 -7.96
CA HIS A 144 17.36 19.16 -8.58
C HIS A 144 18.49 19.22 -9.61
N GLN A 145 18.60 20.28 -10.41
CA GLN A 145 19.73 20.45 -11.34
C GLN A 145 21.08 20.61 -10.63
N ALA A 146 21.09 21.28 -9.47
CA ALA A 146 22.30 21.40 -8.65
C ALA A 146 22.68 20.08 -7.97
N GLU A 147 21.68 19.27 -7.58
CA GLU A 147 21.84 18.01 -6.87
C GLU A 147 21.02 16.87 -7.50
N PRO A 148 21.45 16.31 -8.65
CA PRO A 148 20.64 15.35 -9.41
C PRO A 148 20.42 14.00 -8.71
N GLU A 149 21.30 13.63 -7.79
CA GLU A 149 21.22 12.38 -7.02
C GLU A 149 20.32 12.48 -5.78
N ASN A 150 19.88 13.69 -5.43
CA ASN A 150 18.99 13.90 -4.30
C ASN A 150 17.55 13.49 -4.67
N LEU A 151 17.17 12.31 -4.18
CA LEU A 151 15.89 11.65 -4.45
C LEU A 151 14.68 12.41 -3.89
N ASP A 152 14.85 13.29 -2.91
CA ASP A 152 13.75 14.05 -2.30
C ASP A 152 13.27 15.19 -3.20
N PHE A 153 14.18 15.84 -3.95
CA PHE A 153 13.77 16.83 -4.97
C PHE A 153 12.96 16.20 -6.09
N ALA A 154 13.36 15.01 -6.55
CA ALA A 154 12.61 14.26 -7.56
C ALA A 154 11.21 13.86 -7.04
N ARG A 155 11.09 13.35 -5.80
CA ARG A 155 9.79 13.08 -5.19
C ARG A 155 8.94 14.35 -5.06
N ARG A 156 9.55 15.47 -4.69
CA ARG A 156 8.86 16.75 -4.59
C ARG A 156 8.32 17.22 -5.93
N LEU A 157 9.13 17.15 -6.98
CA LEU A 157 8.70 17.48 -8.34
C LEU A 157 7.55 16.58 -8.79
N GLY A 158 7.58 15.29 -8.44
CA GLY A 158 6.46 14.37 -8.63
C GLY A 158 5.18 14.84 -7.95
N ALA A 159 5.26 15.18 -6.66
CA ALA A 159 4.11 15.63 -5.87
C ALA A 159 3.52 16.96 -6.39
N LEU A 160 4.37 17.92 -6.76
CA LEU A 160 3.93 19.18 -7.35
C LEU A 160 3.31 18.99 -8.74
N SER A 161 3.82 18.04 -9.53
CA SER A 161 3.25 17.69 -10.83
C SER A 161 1.86 17.05 -10.69
N GLU A 162 1.66 16.16 -9.71
CA GLU A 162 0.32 15.61 -9.40
C GLU A 162 -0.67 16.70 -9.02
N GLN A 163 -0.23 17.65 -8.21
CA GLN A 163 -1.04 18.77 -7.78
C GLN A 163 -1.44 19.69 -8.95
N LYS A 164 -0.57 19.79 -9.95
CA LYS A 164 -0.84 20.47 -11.22
C LYS A 164 -1.75 19.64 -12.14
N GLU A 165 -2.09 18.41 -11.74
CA GLU A 165 -2.77 17.39 -12.56
C GLU A 165 -2.01 16.97 -13.83
N ASP A 166 -0.71 17.29 -13.89
CA ASP A 166 0.23 16.79 -14.90
C ASP A 166 0.76 15.42 -14.46
N LEU A 167 -0.08 14.40 -14.68
CA LEU A 167 0.19 13.03 -14.29
C LEU A 167 1.42 12.44 -15.00
N GLU A 168 1.67 12.83 -16.25
CA GLU A 168 2.82 12.34 -17.01
C GLU A 168 4.14 12.83 -16.40
N SER A 169 4.24 14.13 -16.09
CA SER A 169 5.41 14.66 -15.39
C SER A 169 5.56 14.04 -14.00
N ALA A 170 4.46 13.83 -13.28
CA ALA A 170 4.50 13.16 -11.98
C ALA A 170 5.11 11.75 -12.07
N ILE A 171 4.65 10.95 -13.03
CA ILE A 171 5.15 9.60 -13.29
C ILE A 171 6.66 9.64 -13.60
N ARG A 172 7.11 10.55 -14.48
CA ARG A 172 8.53 10.68 -14.82
C ARG A 172 9.41 11.00 -13.61
N TRP A 173 8.98 11.95 -12.78
CA TRP A 173 9.73 12.34 -11.59
C TRP A 173 9.79 11.25 -10.52
N TYR A 174 8.68 10.54 -10.31
CA TYR A 174 8.66 9.40 -9.41
C TYR A 174 9.49 8.22 -9.92
N GLN A 175 9.45 7.94 -11.22
CA GLN A 175 10.32 6.93 -11.84
C GLN A 175 11.79 7.28 -11.65
N TYR A 176 12.17 8.53 -11.91
CA TYR A 176 13.53 9.01 -11.68
C TYR A 176 13.98 8.78 -10.23
N SER A 177 13.13 9.12 -9.26
CA SER A 177 13.41 8.86 -7.83
C SER A 177 13.51 7.35 -7.51
N ALA A 178 12.63 6.53 -8.08
CA ALA A 178 12.65 5.08 -7.88
C ALA A 178 13.92 4.43 -8.47
N ASP A 179 14.37 4.89 -9.63
CA ASP A 179 15.57 4.39 -10.31
C ASP A 179 16.83 4.72 -9.51
N LEU A 180 16.94 5.95 -8.96
CA LEU A 180 18.01 6.33 -8.03
C LEU A 180 18.01 5.46 -6.77
N ALA A 181 16.83 5.14 -6.24
CA ALA A 181 16.66 4.24 -5.10
C ALA A 181 16.77 2.74 -5.48
N LYS A 182 17.11 2.41 -6.73
CA LYS A 182 17.21 1.05 -7.27
C LYS A 182 15.95 0.20 -7.02
N GLY A 183 14.78 0.84 -7.03
CA GLY A 183 13.49 0.18 -6.82
C GLY A 183 13.23 -0.32 -5.39
N ALA A 184 14.04 0.07 -4.40
CA ALA A 184 13.84 -0.35 -3.01
C ALA A 184 12.54 0.22 -2.39
N ASP A 185 12.07 1.36 -2.90
CA ASP A 185 10.87 2.03 -2.41
C ASP A 185 9.59 1.47 -3.06
N THR A 186 9.07 0.41 -2.46
CA THR A 186 7.86 -0.27 -2.95
C THR A 186 6.60 0.60 -2.87
N GLY A 187 6.56 1.59 -1.97
CA GLY A 187 5.46 2.55 -1.88
C GLY A 187 5.45 3.51 -3.06
N LEU A 188 6.63 3.96 -3.46
CA LEU A 188 6.81 4.80 -4.64
C LEU A 188 6.48 4.05 -5.94
N LEU A 189 6.91 2.80 -6.09
CA LEU A 189 6.56 1.95 -7.25
C LEU A 189 5.04 1.78 -7.38
N ARG A 190 4.36 1.49 -6.27
CA ARG A 190 2.89 1.42 -6.25
C ARG A 190 2.27 2.75 -6.69
N LYS A 191 2.77 3.88 -6.19
CA LYS A 191 2.26 5.20 -6.59
C LYS A 191 2.45 5.47 -8.08
N ILE A 192 3.57 5.03 -8.67
CA ILE A 192 3.80 5.10 -10.13
C ILE A 192 2.76 4.27 -10.88
N SER A 193 2.49 3.03 -10.44
CA SER A 193 1.44 2.19 -11.04
C SER A 193 0.05 2.84 -10.94
N ASP A 194 -0.32 3.34 -9.76
CA ASP A 194 -1.61 4.01 -9.52
C ASP A 194 -1.78 5.23 -10.45
N LEU A 195 -0.72 6.04 -10.64
CA LEU A 195 -0.75 7.19 -11.56
C LEU A 195 -0.85 6.77 -13.02
N LYS A 196 -0.13 5.71 -13.44
CA LYS A 196 -0.25 5.16 -14.81
C LYS A 196 -1.66 4.68 -15.09
N ILE A 197 -2.27 3.98 -14.12
CA ILE A 197 -3.68 3.55 -14.22
C ILE A 197 -4.59 4.77 -14.37
N LYS A 198 -4.41 5.81 -13.55
CA LYS A 198 -5.19 7.06 -13.63
C LYS A 198 -5.05 7.75 -14.99
N CYS A 199 -3.86 7.78 -15.59
CA CYS A 199 -3.66 8.27 -16.96
C CYS A 199 -4.47 7.46 -17.98
N LEU A 200 -4.31 6.13 -17.96
CA LEU A 200 -5.00 5.23 -18.87
C LEU A 200 -6.52 5.31 -18.72
N GLU A 201 -7.03 5.48 -17.51
CA GLU A 201 -8.47 5.67 -17.27
C GLU A 201 -9.00 6.96 -17.90
N ARG A 202 -8.24 8.06 -17.84
CA ARG A 202 -8.58 9.31 -18.53
C ARG A 202 -8.59 9.13 -20.05
N GLU A 203 -7.57 8.47 -20.59
CA GLU A 203 -7.47 8.18 -22.03
C GLU A 203 -8.64 7.29 -22.50
N ILE A 204 -8.94 6.23 -21.75
CA ILE A 204 -10.06 5.32 -22.02
C ILE A 204 -11.38 6.10 -22.01
N ALA A 205 -11.63 6.92 -21.00
CA ALA A 205 -12.85 7.72 -20.92
C ALA A 205 -13.00 8.67 -22.12
N ALA A 206 -11.91 9.36 -22.50
CA ALA A 206 -11.92 10.26 -23.66
C ALA A 206 -12.17 9.51 -24.98
N HIS A 207 -11.59 8.31 -25.15
CA HIS A 207 -11.85 7.48 -26.32
C HIS A 207 -13.27 6.90 -26.33
N GLU A 208 -13.80 6.48 -25.19
CA GLU A 208 -15.19 6.00 -25.07
C GLU A 208 -16.20 7.11 -25.36
N GLU A 209 -15.96 8.32 -24.87
CA GLU A 209 -16.78 9.50 -25.19
C GLU A 209 -16.76 9.79 -26.70
N PHE A 210 -15.58 9.80 -27.32
CA PHE A 210 -15.46 9.92 -28.77
C PHE A 210 -16.24 8.82 -29.50
N LEU A 211 -16.04 7.54 -29.18
CA LEU A 211 -16.69 6.44 -29.88
C LEU A 211 -18.21 6.35 -29.63
N SER A 212 -18.73 7.03 -28.60
CA SER A 212 -20.17 7.14 -28.34
C SER A 212 -20.88 8.16 -29.24
N THR A 213 -20.13 9.12 -29.79
CA THR A 213 -20.65 10.23 -30.61
C THR A 213 -20.41 10.03 -32.10
N TYR A 214 -19.35 9.30 -32.46
CA TYR A 214 -18.99 8.99 -33.83
C TYR A 214 -19.31 7.53 -34.20
N SER A 215 -19.48 7.29 -35.50
CA SER A 215 -19.78 6.00 -36.09
C SER A 215 -18.56 5.40 -36.81
N ALA A 216 -18.63 4.10 -37.11
CA ALA A 216 -17.54 3.39 -37.80
C ALA A 216 -17.20 3.92 -39.20
N ARG A 217 -18.00 4.83 -39.76
CA ARG A 217 -17.75 5.47 -41.06
C ARG A 217 -16.98 6.78 -40.93
N ASP A 218 -16.84 7.31 -39.71
CA ASP A 218 -16.20 8.59 -39.47
C ASP A 218 -14.67 8.45 -39.45
N GLU A 219 -13.99 9.47 -39.98
CA GLU A 219 -12.53 9.53 -40.01
C GLU A 219 -11.97 9.51 -38.59
N GLY A 220 -10.93 8.71 -38.35
CA GLY A 220 -10.33 8.54 -37.03
C GLY A 220 -11.07 7.54 -36.11
N TYR A 221 -12.26 7.04 -36.45
CA TYR A 221 -12.97 6.06 -35.62
C TYR A 221 -12.15 4.77 -35.40
N ALA A 222 -11.60 4.21 -36.49
CA ALA A 222 -10.81 3.00 -36.43
C ALA A 222 -9.55 3.18 -35.56
N GLU A 223 -8.88 4.33 -35.71
CA GLU A 223 -7.70 4.67 -34.90
C GLU A 223 -8.06 4.81 -33.42
N LYS A 224 -9.13 5.53 -33.09
CA LYS A 224 -9.57 5.71 -31.70
C LYS A 224 -10.05 4.41 -31.06
N SER A 225 -10.70 3.54 -31.83
CA SER A 225 -11.07 2.20 -31.39
C SER A 225 -9.85 1.35 -31.03
N GLU A 226 -8.81 1.41 -31.85
CA GLU A 226 -7.56 0.71 -31.60
C GLU A 226 -6.78 1.30 -30.40
N GLN A 227 -6.73 2.62 -30.27
CA GLN A 227 -6.16 3.31 -29.10
C GLN A 227 -6.89 2.91 -27.81
N LEU A 228 -8.23 2.87 -27.82
CA LEU A 228 -9.03 2.40 -26.69
C LEU A 228 -8.68 0.96 -26.31
N ARG A 229 -8.56 0.07 -27.31
CA ARG A 229 -8.20 -1.32 -27.09
C ARG A 229 -6.79 -1.43 -26.48
N ALA A 230 -5.82 -0.71 -27.02
CA ALA A 230 -4.44 -0.68 -26.53
C ALA A 230 -4.35 -0.14 -25.09
N ALA A 231 -5.09 0.93 -24.78
CA ALA A 231 -5.14 1.51 -23.44
C ALA A 231 -5.79 0.54 -22.43
N LYS A 232 -6.87 -0.15 -22.81
CA LYS A 232 -7.50 -1.19 -21.97
C LYS A 232 -6.56 -2.36 -21.69
N VAL A 233 -5.82 -2.84 -22.70
CA VAL A 233 -4.81 -3.89 -22.53
C VAL A 233 -3.68 -3.42 -21.61
N SER A 234 -3.15 -2.22 -21.84
CA SER A 234 -2.08 -1.65 -21.01
C SER A 234 -2.50 -1.52 -19.54
N ARG A 235 -3.74 -1.06 -19.28
CA ARG A 235 -4.29 -0.96 -17.93
C ARG A 235 -4.40 -2.33 -17.27
N ALA A 236 -4.90 -3.32 -17.99
CA ALA A 236 -5.06 -4.67 -17.50
C ALA A 236 -3.69 -5.31 -17.14
N GLU A 237 -2.67 -5.12 -17.96
CA GLU A 237 -1.33 -5.67 -17.70
C GLU A 237 -0.68 -5.05 -16.45
N ILE A 238 -0.86 -3.73 -16.20
CA ILE A 238 -0.38 -3.10 -14.95
C ILE A 238 -1.10 -3.72 -13.73
N LEU A 239 -2.43 -3.82 -13.78
CA LEU A 239 -3.22 -4.41 -12.69
C LEU A 239 -2.85 -5.87 -12.41
N ILE A 240 -2.55 -6.65 -13.45
CA ILE A 240 -2.09 -8.03 -13.31
C ILE A 240 -0.70 -8.07 -12.70
N ALA A 241 0.25 -7.27 -13.19
CA ALA A 241 1.62 -7.24 -12.67
C ALA A 241 1.65 -6.87 -11.18
N ASP A 242 0.93 -5.82 -10.79
CA ASP A 242 0.83 -5.38 -9.39
C ASP A 242 0.19 -6.47 -8.51
N ALA A 243 -0.87 -7.13 -9.00
CA ALA A 243 -1.51 -8.22 -8.27
C ALA A 243 -0.60 -9.46 -8.14
N GLN A 244 0.16 -9.80 -9.19
CA GLN A 244 1.14 -10.88 -9.17
C GLN A 244 2.24 -10.61 -8.14
N GLU A 245 2.76 -9.38 -8.08
CA GLU A 245 3.77 -9.00 -7.11
C GLU A 245 3.24 -9.12 -5.67
N ARG A 246 2.01 -8.67 -5.43
CA ARG A 246 1.36 -8.79 -4.12
C ARG A 246 1.18 -10.26 -3.71
N VAL A 247 0.75 -11.12 -4.62
CA VAL A 247 0.65 -12.57 -4.38
C VAL A 247 2.03 -13.20 -4.16
N ALA A 248 3.07 -12.77 -4.89
CA ALA A 248 4.43 -13.27 -4.71
C ALA A 248 5.01 -12.94 -3.32
N ARG A 249 4.72 -11.74 -2.81
CA ARG A 249 5.11 -11.32 -1.46
C ARG A 249 4.34 -12.06 -0.37
N ASN A 250 3.06 -12.34 -0.58
CA ASN A 250 2.18 -13.02 0.39
C ASN A 250 1.43 -14.21 -0.25
N PRO A 251 2.09 -15.35 -0.54
CA PRO A 251 1.50 -16.44 -1.34
C PRO A 251 0.32 -17.17 -0.70
N THR A 252 0.17 -17.07 0.62
CA THR A 252 -0.91 -17.70 1.39
C THR A 252 -2.16 -16.83 1.50
N ASP A 253 -2.09 -15.56 1.09
CA ASP A 253 -3.23 -14.66 1.14
C ASP A 253 -4.20 -14.98 -0.02
N LEU A 254 -5.31 -15.60 0.35
CA LEU A 254 -6.34 -16.03 -0.59
C LEU A 254 -7.16 -14.86 -1.17
N GLN A 255 -7.20 -13.71 -0.48
CA GLN A 255 -7.85 -12.50 -1.00
C GLN A 255 -7.03 -11.92 -2.15
N LEU A 256 -5.70 -11.89 -2.03
CA LEU A 256 -4.83 -11.45 -3.12
C LEU A 256 -4.93 -12.36 -4.35
N ARG A 257 -5.12 -13.67 -4.14
CA ARG A 257 -5.38 -14.62 -5.24
C ARG A 257 -6.71 -14.37 -5.93
N PHE A 258 -7.74 -13.97 -5.18
CA PHE A 258 -9.00 -13.55 -5.78
C PHE A 258 -8.80 -12.33 -6.68
N GLU A 259 -8.13 -11.29 -6.17
CA GLU A 259 -7.86 -10.05 -6.91
C GLU A 259 -7.05 -10.32 -8.18
N LEU A 260 -6.02 -11.17 -8.11
CA LEU A 260 -5.27 -11.59 -9.29
C LEU A 260 -6.15 -12.36 -10.29
N GLY A 261 -6.95 -13.32 -9.80
CA GLY A 261 -7.86 -14.08 -10.65
C GLY A 261 -8.92 -13.22 -11.34
N ASP A 262 -9.45 -12.22 -10.65
CA ASP A 262 -10.43 -11.26 -11.19
C ASP A 262 -9.78 -10.35 -12.25
N ASN A 263 -8.59 -9.82 -12.00
CA ASN A 263 -7.83 -9.04 -12.98
C ASN A 263 -7.52 -9.87 -14.24
N LEU A 264 -7.11 -11.13 -14.08
CA LEU A 264 -6.87 -12.06 -15.20
C LEU A 264 -8.16 -12.35 -15.99
N PHE A 265 -9.29 -12.52 -15.30
CA PHE A 265 -10.60 -12.71 -15.95
C PHE A 265 -11.00 -11.48 -16.78
N ASN A 266 -10.88 -10.28 -16.20
CA ASN A 266 -11.20 -9.02 -16.87
C ASN A 266 -10.28 -8.75 -18.08
N ALA A 267 -9.05 -9.25 -18.06
CA ALA A 267 -8.12 -9.20 -19.18
C ALA A 267 -8.36 -10.29 -20.25
N GLY A 268 -9.33 -11.20 -20.05
CA GLY A 268 -9.59 -12.32 -20.95
C GLY A 268 -8.62 -13.49 -20.83
N ARG A 269 -7.71 -13.47 -19.84
CA ARG A 269 -6.70 -14.51 -19.55
C ARG A 269 -7.31 -15.64 -18.72
N PHE A 270 -8.41 -16.23 -19.22
CA PHE A 270 -9.24 -17.17 -18.46
C PHE A 270 -8.49 -18.41 -17.98
N ARG A 271 -7.55 -18.93 -18.77
CA ARG A 271 -6.75 -20.12 -18.38
C ARG A 271 -5.84 -19.84 -17.18
N GLU A 272 -5.32 -18.63 -17.07
CA GLU A 272 -4.46 -18.21 -15.96
C GLU A 272 -5.29 -17.83 -14.73
N ALA A 273 -6.51 -17.29 -14.93
CA ALA A 273 -7.42 -16.95 -13.84
C ALA A 273 -7.89 -18.19 -13.04
N VAL A 274 -8.15 -19.31 -13.73
CA VAL A 274 -8.70 -20.54 -13.11
C VAL A 274 -7.93 -21.02 -11.88
N PRO A 275 -6.60 -21.28 -11.91
CA PRO A 275 -5.88 -21.77 -10.74
C PRO A 275 -5.88 -20.79 -9.56
N GLU A 276 -5.85 -19.48 -9.84
CA GLU A 276 -5.90 -18.46 -8.79
C GLU A 276 -7.28 -18.39 -8.13
N LEU A 277 -8.35 -18.45 -8.93
CA LEU A 277 -9.74 -18.47 -8.45
C LEU A 277 -10.09 -19.77 -7.71
N GLN A 278 -9.53 -20.91 -8.13
CA GLN A 278 -9.69 -22.18 -7.42
C GLN A 278 -9.11 -22.13 -6.01
N ARG A 279 -7.95 -21.47 -5.82
CA ARG A 279 -7.38 -21.22 -4.50
C ARG A 279 -8.20 -20.19 -3.73
N ALA A 280 -8.58 -19.09 -4.36
CA ALA A 280 -9.38 -18.02 -3.76
C ALA A 280 -10.72 -18.49 -3.20
N ARG A 281 -11.33 -19.53 -3.79
CA ARG A 281 -12.58 -20.15 -3.30
C ARG A 281 -12.51 -20.66 -1.85
N GLN A 282 -11.30 -20.88 -1.32
CA GLN A 282 -11.10 -21.29 0.08
C GLN A 282 -11.23 -20.13 1.07
N ASN A 283 -11.21 -18.88 0.61
CA ASN A 283 -11.40 -17.70 1.44
C ASN A 283 -12.89 -17.50 1.75
N PRO A 284 -13.34 -17.55 3.01
CA PRO A 284 -14.76 -17.34 3.35
C PRO A 284 -15.33 -16.01 2.84
N HIS A 285 -14.53 -14.94 2.82
CA HIS A 285 -14.97 -13.60 2.41
C HIS A 285 -15.02 -13.42 0.88
N ALA A 286 -14.24 -14.19 0.12
CA ALA A 286 -14.20 -14.12 -1.34
C ALA A 286 -14.84 -15.32 -2.04
N ARG A 287 -15.24 -16.36 -1.29
CA ARG A 287 -15.67 -17.66 -1.82
C ARG A 287 -16.68 -17.55 -2.95
N LEU A 288 -17.81 -16.90 -2.70
CA LEU A 288 -18.91 -16.82 -3.67
C LEU A 288 -18.55 -15.98 -4.89
N LYS A 289 -17.80 -14.89 -4.68
CA LYS A 289 -17.27 -14.07 -5.79
C LYS A 289 -16.30 -14.89 -6.64
N ALA A 290 -15.36 -15.60 -6.01
CA ALA A 290 -14.42 -16.47 -6.71
C ALA A 290 -15.13 -17.59 -7.48
N MET A 291 -16.16 -18.21 -6.90
CA MET A 291 -16.97 -19.23 -7.58
C MET A 291 -17.72 -18.67 -8.78
N ASN A 292 -18.30 -17.47 -8.67
CA ASN A 292 -18.96 -16.79 -9.77
C ASN A 292 -18.00 -16.54 -10.93
N VAL A 293 -16.85 -15.90 -10.67
CA VAL A 293 -15.83 -15.58 -11.69
C VAL A 293 -15.24 -16.87 -12.27
N LEU A 294 -15.01 -17.91 -11.45
CA LEU A 294 -14.52 -19.21 -11.91
C LEU A 294 -15.53 -19.90 -12.85
N GLY A 295 -16.82 -19.84 -12.53
CA GLY A 295 -17.89 -20.31 -13.40
C GLY A 295 -17.89 -19.58 -14.75
N CYS A 296 -17.75 -18.26 -14.73
CA CYS A 296 -17.60 -17.45 -15.94
C CYS A 296 -16.34 -17.83 -16.74
N CYS A 297 -15.21 -18.08 -16.08
CA CYS A 297 -13.97 -18.56 -16.74
C CYS A 297 -14.21 -19.87 -17.48
N TYR A 298 -14.78 -20.89 -16.82
CA TYR A 298 -15.10 -22.16 -17.46
C TYR A 298 -16.05 -21.97 -18.64
N GLY A 299 -17.05 -21.10 -18.50
CA GLY A 299 -17.95 -20.72 -19.58
C GLY A 299 -17.18 -20.17 -20.77
N LYS A 300 -16.31 -19.17 -20.57
CA LYS A 300 -15.51 -18.57 -21.65
C LYS A 300 -14.53 -19.55 -22.31
N LEU A 301 -14.09 -20.57 -21.56
CA LEU A 301 -13.27 -21.68 -22.07
C LEU A 301 -14.07 -22.78 -22.77
N GLY A 302 -15.40 -22.72 -22.78
CA GLY A 302 -16.28 -23.72 -23.38
C GLY A 302 -16.52 -24.96 -22.52
N MET A 303 -16.03 -24.97 -21.27
CA MET A 303 -16.24 -26.04 -20.29
C MET A 303 -17.59 -25.86 -19.59
N LEU A 304 -18.67 -25.99 -20.35
CA LEU A 304 -20.02 -25.60 -19.91
C LEU A 304 -20.53 -26.45 -18.73
N ASP A 305 -20.14 -27.72 -18.67
CA ASP A 305 -20.46 -28.64 -17.57
C ASP A 305 -19.84 -28.20 -16.23
N LEU A 306 -18.56 -27.79 -16.25
CA LEU A 306 -17.86 -27.28 -15.08
C LEU A 306 -18.41 -25.90 -14.67
N ALA A 307 -18.70 -25.04 -15.64
CA ALA A 307 -19.31 -23.73 -15.39
C ALA A 307 -20.66 -23.87 -14.69
N MET A 308 -21.55 -24.71 -15.24
CA MET A 308 -22.85 -25.01 -14.68
C MET A 308 -22.72 -25.54 -13.25
N LYS A 309 -21.93 -26.60 -13.04
CA LYS A 309 -21.74 -27.21 -11.72
C LYS A 309 -21.24 -26.19 -10.69
N GLN A 310 -20.28 -25.34 -11.07
CA GLN A 310 -19.71 -24.35 -10.16
C GLN A 310 -20.71 -23.26 -9.77
N LEU A 311 -21.51 -22.77 -10.72
CA LEU A 311 -22.51 -21.73 -10.46
C LEU A 311 -23.73 -22.28 -9.70
N GLU A 312 -24.13 -23.53 -9.95
CA GLU A 312 -25.15 -24.21 -9.15
C GLU A 312 -24.72 -24.38 -7.69
N GLU A 313 -23.48 -24.81 -7.46
CA GLU A 313 -22.92 -24.91 -6.11
C GLU A 313 -22.96 -23.56 -5.39
N ALA A 314 -22.51 -22.49 -6.07
CA ALA A 314 -22.51 -21.14 -5.51
C ALA A 314 -23.94 -20.63 -5.22
N SER A 315 -24.88 -20.89 -6.10
CA SER A 315 -26.28 -20.48 -5.93
C SER A 315 -26.96 -21.19 -4.76
N ARG A 316 -26.57 -22.42 -4.43
CA ARG A 316 -27.15 -23.19 -3.31
C ARG A 316 -26.64 -22.72 -1.94
N GLU A 317 -25.44 -22.15 -1.89
CA GLU A 317 -24.87 -21.58 -0.65
C GLU A 317 -25.57 -20.27 -0.22
N LEU A 318 -26.17 -19.55 -1.18
CA LEU A 318 -26.90 -18.31 -0.92
C LEU A 318 -28.38 -18.61 -0.66
N VAL A 319 -28.90 -18.17 0.49
CA VAL A 319 -30.32 -18.37 0.86
C VAL A 319 -31.17 -17.27 0.23
N SER A 320 -30.85 -16.00 0.51
CA SER A 320 -31.56 -14.83 -0.01
C SER A 320 -31.16 -14.51 -1.46
N MET A 321 -32.12 -14.02 -2.26
CA MET A 321 -31.83 -13.39 -3.56
C MET A 321 -31.27 -11.98 -3.38
N ASP A 322 -30.04 -11.89 -2.90
CA ASP A 322 -29.27 -10.65 -2.88
C ASP A 322 -28.59 -10.40 -4.24
N GLU A 323 -27.83 -9.30 -4.34
CA GLU A 323 -27.13 -8.92 -5.57
C GLU A 323 -26.18 -10.01 -6.07
N MET A 324 -25.48 -10.69 -5.15
CA MET A 324 -24.55 -11.75 -5.52
C MET A 324 -25.28 -12.99 -6.05
N LYS A 325 -26.40 -13.39 -5.43
CA LYS A 325 -27.20 -14.52 -5.91
C LYS A 325 -27.84 -14.22 -7.25
N LYS A 326 -28.38 -13.00 -7.46
CA LYS A 326 -28.90 -12.57 -8.76
C LYS A 326 -27.83 -12.66 -9.85
N GLU A 327 -26.60 -12.24 -9.55
CA GLU A 327 -25.49 -12.34 -10.51
C GLU A 327 -25.13 -13.78 -10.86
N ILE A 328 -25.00 -14.66 -9.86
CA ILE A 328 -24.69 -16.08 -10.07
C ILE A 328 -25.78 -16.78 -10.86
N VAL A 329 -27.05 -16.56 -10.51
CA VAL A 329 -28.21 -17.18 -11.18
C VAL A 329 -28.34 -16.68 -12.62
N TYR A 330 -28.04 -15.40 -12.86
CA TYR A 330 -28.02 -14.85 -14.21
C TYR A 330 -26.90 -15.48 -15.05
N ASN A 331 -25.70 -15.59 -14.50
CA ASN A 331 -24.58 -16.24 -15.17
C ASN A 331 -24.87 -17.73 -15.43
N LEU A 332 -25.52 -18.42 -14.49
CA LEU A 332 -25.98 -19.80 -14.67
C LEU A 332 -26.99 -19.92 -15.81
N ALA A 333 -27.95 -18.99 -15.90
CA ALA A 333 -28.90 -18.94 -17.01
C ALA A 333 -28.19 -18.81 -18.37
N LEU A 334 -27.19 -17.92 -18.48
CA LEU A 334 -26.39 -17.77 -19.69
C LEU A 334 -25.61 -19.05 -20.05
N ILE A 335 -25.13 -19.80 -19.05
CA ILE A 335 -24.50 -21.11 -19.31
C ILE A 335 -25.54 -22.11 -19.81
N TYR A 336 -26.73 -22.16 -19.21
CA TYR A 336 -27.81 -23.03 -19.67
C TYR A 336 -28.25 -22.74 -21.11
N GLU A 337 -28.36 -21.47 -21.49
CA GLU A 337 -28.65 -21.09 -22.88
C GLU A 337 -27.58 -21.60 -23.84
N ARG A 338 -26.29 -21.48 -23.48
CA ARG A 338 -25.18 -22.00 -24.28
C ARG A 338 -25.15 -23.53 -24.36
N MET A 339 -25.73 -24.21 -23.37
CA MET A 339 -25.97 -25.65 -23.39
C MET A 339 -27.25 -26.05 -24.14
N SER A 340 -28.01 -25.08 -24.70
CA SER A 340 -29.32 -25.28 -25.32
C SER A 340 -30.41 -25.79 -24.36
N ASP A 341 -30.22 -25.65 -23.04
CA ASP A 341 -31.21 -25.98 -22.01
C ASP A 341 -32.07 -24.74 -21.70
N VAL A 342 -32.96 -24.42 -22.63
CA VAL A 342 -33.78 -23.19 -22.60
C VAL A 342 -34.74 -23.18 -21.41
N GLU A 343 -35.25 -24.34 -21.00
CA GLU A 343 -36.18 -24.44 -19.87
C GLU A 343 -35.50 -24.04 -18.56
N LYS A 344 -34.29 -24.56 -18.28
CA LYS A 344 -33.56 -24.20 -17.06
C LYS A 344 -33.02 -22.77 -17.09
N ALA A 345 -32.59 -22.30 -18.26
CA ALA A 345 -32.23 -20.90 -18.44
C ALA A 345 -33.38 -19.98 -18.06
N LEU A 346 -34.58 -20.23 -18.61
CA LEU A 346 -35.77 -19.45 -18.33
C LEU A 346 -36.19 -19.55 -16.86
N ALA A 347 -36.07 -20.72 -16.24
CA ALA A 347 -36.34 -20.89 -14.81
C ALA A 347 -35.42 -20.01 -13.94
N CYS A 348 -34.12 -19.94 -14.26
CA CYS A 348 -33.18 -19.05 -13.58
C CYS A 348 -33.56 -17.58 -13.78
N MET A 349 -33.91 -17.17 -15.01
CA MET A 349 -34.34 -15.80 -15.28
C MET A 349 -35.62 -15.43 -14.52
N LYS A 350 -36.59 -16.34 -14.41
CA LYS A 350 -37.83 -16.13 -13.63
C LYS A 350 -37.56 -15.91 -12.14
N GLN A 351 -36.62 -16.65 -11.56
CA GLN A 351 -36.24 -16.45 -10.15
C GLN A 351 -35.75 -15.02 -9.88
N ILE A 352 -34.99 -14.44 -10.81
CA ILE A 352 -34.53 -13.04 -10.69
C ILE A 352 -35.70 -12.08 -10.93
N TYR A 353 -36.49 -12.33 -11.96
CA TYR A 353 -37.63 -11.48 -12.33
C TYR A 353 -38.65 -11.30 -11.19
N GLU A 354 -38.91 -12.35 -10.41
CA GLU A 354 -39.85 -12.32 -9.27
C GLU A 354 -39.42 -11.36 -8.15
N VAL A 355 -38.11 -11.12 -8.00
CA VAL A 355 -37.56 -10.26 -6.94
C VAL A 355 -37.07 -8.91 -7.45
N ASP A 356 -36.64 -8.84 -8.70
CA ASP A 356 -36.06 -7.66 -9.33
C ASP A 356 -36.37 -7.64 -10.83
N TYR A 357 -37.47 -6.98 -11.18
CA TYR A 357 -37.91 -6.78 -12.56
C TYR A 357 -36.86 -6.05 -13.42
N GLY A 358 -36.12 -5.11 -12.82
CA GLY A 358 -35.19 -4.23 -13.53
C GLY A 358 -33.79 -4.82 -13.74
N TYR A 359 -33.56 -6.07 -13.33
CA TYR A 359 -32.23 -6.67 -13.39
C TYR A 359 -31.82 -6.99 -14.85
N ARG A 360 -30.95 -6.14 -15.42
CA ARG A 360 -30.37 -6.31 -16.76
C ARG A 360 -31.45 -6.52 -17.84
N ASP A 361 -31.34 -7.58 -18.63
CA ASP A 361 -32.27 -7.96 -19.70
C ASP A 361 -33.24 -9.08 -19.28
N VAL A 362 -33.36 -9.37 -17.98
CA VAL A 362 -34.18 -10.48 -17.45
C VAL A 362 -35.65 -10.34 -17.84
N ALA A 363 -36.25 -9.16 -17.64
CA ALA A 363 -37.66 -8.92 -17.98
C ALA A 363 -37.94 -9.19 -19.46
N GLN A 364 -37.11 -8.62 -20.34
CA GLN A 364 -37.23 -8.83 -21.78
C GLN A 364 -37.19 -10.32 -22.15
N ARG A 365 -36.25 -11.08 -21.56
CA ARG A 365 -36.10 -12.52 -21.83
C ARG A 365 -37.29 -13.33 -21.34
N VAL A 366 -37.78 -13.05 -20.12
CA VAL A 366 -38.91 -13.76 -19.53
C VAL A 366 -40.20 -13.47 -20.30
N GLU A 367 -40.52 -12.20 -20.58
CA GLU A 367 -41.75 -11.81 -21.28
C GLU A 367 -41.77 -12.33 -22.73
N SER A 368 -40.64 -12.27 -23.43
CA SER A 368 -40.51 -12.80 -24.80
C SER A 368 -40.80 -14.30 -24.89
N SER A 369 -40.54 -15.06 -23.81
CA SER A 369 -40.85 -16.49 -23.76
C SER A 369 -42.36 -16.76 -23.80
N TYR A 370 -43.18 -15.89 -23.19
CA TYR A 370 -44.64 -16.01 -23.25
C TYR A 370 -45.18 -15.59 -24.62
N GLY A 371 -44.60 -14.57 -25.25
CA GLY A 371 -45.00 -14.12 -26.59
C GLY A 371 -44.72 -15.14 -27.71
N ARG A 372 -43.64 -15.92 -27.61
CA ARG A 372 -43.33 -17.00 -28.57
C ARG A 372 -44.30 -18.17 -28.50
N ASN A 373 -44.85 -18.46 -27.31
CA ASN A 373 -45.81 -19.55 -27.14
C ASN A 373 -47.19 -19.26 -27.81
N PHE A 374 -47.52 -17.99 -28.06
CA PHE A 374 -48.77 -17.59 -28.73
C PHE A 374 -48.69 -17.58 -30.27
N SER A 375 -47.49 -17.62 -30.86
CA SER A 375 -47.30 -17.51 -32.33
C SER A 375 -47.07 -18.86 -33.03
N GLY A 376 -47.08 -19.97 -32.28
CA GLY A 376 -46.89 -21.33 -32.79
C GLY A 376 -48.08 -22.28 -32.58
N SER A 377 -49.29 -21.76 -32.32
CA SER A 377 -50.52 -22.55 -32.20
C SER A 377 -51.37 -22.50 -33.47
#